data_AF-A0A8T6RN78-F1
#
_entry.id   AF-A0A8T6RN78-F1
#
_cell.length_a   1.000
_cell.length_b   1.000
_cell.length_c   1.000
_cell.angle_alpha   90.00
_cell.angle_beta   90.00
_cell.angle_gamma   90.00
#
_symmetry.space_group_name_H-M   'P 1'
#
loop_
_entity.id
_entity.type
_entity.pdbx_description
1 polymer ?
#
loop_
_entity_poly.entity_id
_entity_poly.type
_entity_poly.pdbx_seq_one_letter_code
_entity_poly.pdbx_strand_id
1 'polypeptide(L)'
;MKAPEFLGKILAEETGKKLIHCSGMIRLAFKDANKDPDTPIYKEIKEVIENYLKKRLDNVKIQNSDGIIRKLVSELTKNQSIFSLAI
;
A
#
# COMPACT_ATOMS: atom_id res chain seq x y z
N MET A 1 5.88 -12.68 -3.29
CA MET A 1 4.58 -11.97 -3.18
C MET A 1 4.84 -10.51 -3.47
N LYS A 2 4.10 -9.88 -4.39
CA LYS A 2 4.38 -8.49 -4.80
C LYS A 2 3.74 -7.50 -3.83
N ALA A 3 4.37 -6.35 -3.60
CA ALA A 3 3.85 -5.33 -2.68
C ALA A 3 2.40 -4.89 -2.99
N PRO A 4 1.99 -4.68 -4.27
CA PRO A 4 0.61 -4.32 -4.58
C PRO A 4 -0.42 -5.41 -4.27
N GLU A 5 -0.06 -6.69 -4.36
CA GLU A 5 -0.94 -7.81 -4.02
C GLU A 5 -1.10 -7.93 -2.51
N PHE A 6 0.02 -7.82 -1.77
CA PHE A 6 0.02 -7.85 -0.31
C PHE A 6 -0.80 -6.70 0.28
N LEU A 7 -0.48 -5.45 -0.10
CA LEU A 7 -1.18 -4.26 0.39
C LEU A 7 -2.61 -4.19 -0.14
N GLY A 8 -2.84 -4.63 -1.37
CA GLY A 8 -4.17 -4.70 -1.99
C GLY A 8 -5.11 -5.61 -1.21
N LYS A 9 -4.61 -6.73 -0.65
CA LYS A 9 -5.40 -7.65 0.18
C LYS A 9 -5.85 -6.98 1.48
N ILE A 10 -4.93 -6.33 2.19
CA ILE A 10 -5.25 -5.64 3.45
C ILE A 10 -6.23 -4.49 3.18
N LEU A 11 -6.02 -3.73 2.10
CA LEU A 11 -6.92 -2.64 1.72
C LEU A 11 -8.31 -3.15 1.31
N ALA A 12 -8.40 -4.31 0.66
CA ALA A 12 -9.67 -4.94 0.32
C ALA A 12 -10.46 -5.35 1.58
N GLU A 13 -9.77 -5.92 2.58
CA GLU A 13 -10.35 -6.29 3.87
C GLU A 13 -10.90 -5.06 4.61
N GLU A 14 -10.15 -3.95 4.62
CA GLU A 14 -10.58 -2.72 5.33
C GLU A 14 -11.72 -1.97 4.64
N THR A 15 -11.82 -2.07 3.31
CA THR A 15 -12.77 -1.27 2.52
C THR A 15 -13.95 -2.07 2.01
N GLY A 16 -13.95 -3.40 2.17
CA GLY A 16 -14.93 -4.31 1.57
C GLY A 16 -14.91 -4.32 0.04
N LYS A 17 -13.90 -3.72 -0.59
CA LYS A 17 -13.78 -3.62 -2.05
C LYS A 17 -13.07 -4.85 -2.63
N LYS A 18 -13.29 -5.10 -3.92
CA LYS A 18 -12.62 -6.19 -4.64
C LYS A 18 -11.10 -5.97 -4.66
N LEU A 19 -10.34 -7.04 -4.41
CA LEU A 19 -8.87 -7.05 -4.42
C LEU A 19 -8.28 -6.37 -5.66
N ILE A 20 -8.82 -6.65 -6.85
CA ILE A 20 -8.33 -6.05 -8.11
C ILE A 20 -8.36 -4.51 -8.10
N HIS A 21 -9.37 -3.88 -7.50
CA HIS A 21 -9.46 -2.43 -7.40
C HIS A 21 -8.44 -1.88 -6.39
N CYS A 22 -8.28 -2.57 -5.26
CA CYS A 22 -7.35 -2.19 -4.20
C CYS A 22 -5.90 -2.34 -4.69
N SER A 23 -5.53 -3.45 -5.31
CA SER A 23 -4.22 -3.66 -5.93
C SER A 23 -3.94 -2.62 -7.01
N GLY A 24 -4.93 -2.26 -7.82
CA GLY A 24 -4.84 -1.16 -8.79
C GLY A 24 -4.56 0.18 -8.12
N MET A 25 -5.24 0.49 -7.02
CA MET A 25 -5.01 1.71 -6.24
C MET A 25 -3.60 1.78 -5.67
N ILE A 26 -3.05 0.66 -5.18
CA ILE A 26 -1.65 0.59 -4.73
C ILE A 26 -0.69 0.84 -5.90
N ARG A 27 -0.88 0.17 -7.04
CA ARG A 27 -0.04 0.39 -8.25
C ARG A 27 -0.05 1.86 -8.68
N LEU A 28 -1.21 2.52 -8.61
CA LEU A 28 -1.33 3.93 -8.93
C LEU A 28 -0.60 4.82 -7.90
N ALA A 29 -0.61 4.47 -6.62
CA ALA A 29 0.18 5.19 -5.60
C ALA A 29 1.69 5.05 -5.85
N PHE A 30 2.17 3.87 -6.25
CA PHE A 30 3.56 3.67 -6.68
C PHE A 30 3.91 4.54 -7.89
N LYS A 31 3.00 4.59 -8.88
CA LYS A 31 3.17 5.44 -10.07
C LYS A 31 3.27 6.92 -9.71
N ASP A 32 2.43 7.41 -8.80
CA ASP A 32 2.49 8.82 -8.35
C ASP A 32 3.80 9.15 -7.63
N ALA A 33 4.36 8.16 -6.92
CA ALA A 33 5.64 8.27 -6.25
C ALA A 33 6.85 8.11 -7.18
N ASN A 34 6.62 7.85 -8.48
CA ASN A 34 7.66 7.48 -9.44
C ASN A 34 8.53 6.31 -8.94
N LYS A 35 7.88 5.28 -8.37
CA LYS A 35 8.50 4.07 -7.83
C LYS A 35 8.06 2.83 -8.58
N ASP A 36 8.93 1.82 -8.64
CA ASP A 36 8.59 0.53 -9.23
C ASP A 36 7.71 -0.29 -8.26
N PRO A 37 6.47 -0.64 -8.64
CA PRO A 37 5.60 -1.47 -7.81
C PRO A 37 6.01 -2.95 -7.75
N ASP A 38 6.83 -3.44 -8.66
CA ASP A 38 7.20 -4.86 -8.77
C ASP A 38 8.48 -5.20 -8.00
N THR A 39 9.37 -4.24 -7.75
CA THR A 39 10.59 -4.42 -6.94
C THR A 39 10.85 -3.33 -5.87
N PRO A 40 9.87 -2.91 -5.07
CA PRO A 40 10.10 -1.86 -4.08
C PRO A 40 10.74 -2.40 -2.80
N ILE A 41 11.66 -1.63 -2.23
CA ILE A 41 12.20 -1.93 -0.90
C ILE A 41 11.30 -1.41 0.21
N TYR A 42 11.38 -1.98 1.41
CA TYR A 42 10.57 -1.60 2.58
C TYR A 42 10.40 -0.07 2.76
N LYS A 43 11.50 0.70 2.67
CA LYS A 43 11.48 2.15 2.84
C LYS A 43 10.59 2.84 1.80
N GLU A 44 10.65 2.40 0.56
CA GLU A 44 9.85 2.95 -0.54
C GLU A 44 8.38 2.57 -0.39
N ILE A 45 8.09 1.32 0.00
CA ILE A 45 6.72 0.88 0.25
C ILE A 45 6.09 1.73 1.35
N LYS A 46 6.83 1.96 2.45
CA LYS A 46 6.35 2.79 3.56
C LYS A 46 6.07 4.23 3.11
N GLU A 47 6.99 4.83 2.36
CA GLU A 47 6.82 6.17 1.80
C GLU A 47 5.59 6.27 0.88
N VAL A 48 5.37 5.27 0.02
CA VAL A 48 4.22 5.20 -0.88
C VAL A 48 2.91 5.14 -0.09
N ILE A 49 2.84 4.31 0.96
CA ILE A 49 1.65 4.20 1.82
C ILE A 49 1.37 5.54 2.51
N GLU A 50 2.36 6.09 3.21
CA GLU A 50 2.16 7.26 4.07
C GLU A 50 1.85 8.55 3.28
N ASN A 51 2.49 8.75 2.12
CA ASN A 51 2.43 10.02 1.39
C ASN A 51 1.52 10.03 0.16
N TYR A 52 1.34 8.88 -0.51
CA TYR A 52 0.66 8.81 -1.81
C TYR A 52 -0.66 8.05 -1.73
N LEU A 53 -0.66 6.89 -1.07
CA LEU A 53 -1.88 6.13 -0.87
C LEU A 53 -2.87 6.89 0.01
N LYS A 54 -2.40 7.52 1.10
CA LYS A 54 -3.26 8.35 1.95
C LYS A 54 -4.00 9.42 1.15
N LYS A 55 -3.27 10.21 0.35
CA LYS A 55 -3.86 11.23 -0.54
C LYS A 55 -4.90 10.65 -1.49
N ARG A 56 -4.64 9.47 -2.06
CA ARG A 56 -5.61 8.79 -2.93
C ARG A 56 -6.88 8.41 -2.18
N LEU A 57 -6.76 7.82 -1.00
CA LEU A 57 -7.91 7.45 -0.15
C LEU A 57 -8.75 8.67 0.22
N ASP A 58 -8.10 9.77 0.59
CA ASP A 58 -8.75 11.04 0.91
C ASP A 58 -9.47 11.62 -0.31
N ASN A 59 -8.83 11.60 -1.50
CA ASN A 59 -9.41 12.08 -2.75
C ASN A 59 -10.64 11.29 -3.19
N VAL A 60 -10.68 9.98 -2.93
CA VAL A 60 -11.86 9.15 -3.23
C VAL A 60 -12.86 9.07 -2.07
N LYS A 61 -12.68 9.91 -1.04
CA LYS A 61 -13.55 10.02 0.14
C LYS A 61 -13.74 8.68 0.87
N ILE A 62 -12.70 7.86 0.95
CA ILE A 62 -12.70 6.66 1.80
C ILE A 62 -12.76 7.12 3.25
N GLN A 63 -13.77 6.67 3.99
CA GLN A 63 -13.85 6.91 5.43
C GLN A 63 -12.71 6.16 6.14
N ASN A 64 -12.20 6.73 7.24
CA ASN A 64 -11.14 6.13 8.05
C ASN A 64 -9.80 5.89 7.31
N SER A 65 -9.42 6.77 6.39
CA SER A 65 -8.13 6.67 5.68
C SER A 65 -6.94 6.57 6.64
N ASP A 66 -6.90 7.35 7.73
CA ASP A 66 -5.85 7.28 8.75
C ASP A 66 -5.74 5.89 9.42
N GLY A 67 -6.87 5.26 9.75
CA GLY A 67 -6.88 3.92 10.34
C GLY A 67 -6.34 2.87 9.38
N ILE A 68 -6.75 2.95 8.11
CA ILE A 68 -6.27 2.07 7.03
C ILE A 68 -4.76 2.20 6.86
N ILE A 69 -4.25 3.44 6.80
CA ILE A 69 -2.81 3.71 6.66
C ILE A 69 -2.02 3.13 7.84
N ARG A 70 -2.48 3.34 9.08
CA ARG A 70 -1.83 2.75 10.26
C ARG A 70 -1.79 1.23 10.20
N LYS A 71 -2.88 0.59 9.77
CA LYS A 71 -2.94 -0.87 9.62
C LYS A 71 -1.96 -1.35 8.55
N LEU A 72 -1.94 -0.70 7.38
CA LEU A 72 -1.01 -1.04 6.29
C LEU A 72 0.46 -0.92 6.71
N VAL A 73 0.85 0.15 7.40
CA VAL A 73 2.22 0.32 7.91
C VAL A 73 2.56 -0.70 8.99
N SER A 74 1.62 -1.01 9.89
CA SER A 74 1.79 -2.06 10.90
C SER A 74 2.03 -3.43 10.26
N GLU A 75 1.19 -3.82 9.30
CA GLU A 75 1.34 -5.10 8.59
C GLU A 75 2.62 -5.13 7.75
N LEU A 76 2.99 -4.02 7.10
CA LEU A 76 4.27 -3.92 6.40
C LEU A 76 5.46 -4.09 7.35
N THR A 77 5.41 -3.51 8.55
CA THR A 77 6.47 -3.61 9.56
C THR A 77 6.59 -5.03 10.09
N LYS A 78 5.47 -5.71 10.38
CA LYS A 78 5.45 -7.13 10.79
C LYS A 78 6.04 -8.05 9.71
N ASN A 79 5.87 -7.68 8.44
CA ASN A 79 6.35 -8.42 7.28
C ASN A 79 7.61 -7.79 6.67
N GLN A 80 8.36 -6.98 7.43
CA GLN A 80 9.52 -6.26 6.92
C GLN A 80 10.54 -7.20 6.27
N SER A 81 10.77 -8.38 6.86
CA SER A 81 11.70 -9.41 6.34
C SER A 81 11.41 -9.83 4.89
N ILE A 82 10.16 -9.73 4.43
CA ILE A 82 9.76 -10.06 3.06
C ILE A 82 10.23 -8.99 2.07
N PHE A 83 10.29 -7.73 2.50
CA PHE A 83 10.56 -6.57 1.64
C PHE A 83 11.90 -5.88 1.93
N SER A 84 12.71 -6.47 2.80
CA SER A 84 14.06 -5.96 3.16
C SER A 84 15.20 -6.75 2.54
N LEU A 85 14.91 -7.82 1.78
CA LEU A 85 15.90 -8.56 0.99
C LEU A 85 15.91 -8.08 -0.47
N ALA A 86 16.42 -6.88 -0.68
CA ALA A 86 17.08 -6.51 -1.91
C ALA A 86 18.52 -6.13 -1.52
N ILE A 87 19.36 -7.15 -1.34
CA ILE A 87 20.82 -7.02 -1.30
C ILE A 87 21.31 -7.53 -2.65
#